data_AF-A0A5B2V2U7-F1
#
_entry.id   AF-A0A5B2V2U7-F1
#
_cell.length_a   1.000
_cell.length_b   1.000
_cell.length_c   1.000
_cell.angle_alpha   90.00
_cell.angle_beta   90.00
_cell.angle_gamma   90.00
#
_symmetry.space_group_name_H-M   'P 1'
#
loop_
_entity.id
_entity.type
_entity.pdbx_description
1 polymer ?
#
loop_
_entity_poly.entity_id
_entity_poly.type
_entity_poly.pdbx_seq_one_letter_code
_entity_poly.pdbx_strand_id
1 'polypeptide(L)'
;MEQTEIEPLLATVYAVLRAEGADEAAEVVRGHPANAELTGNDNWNGGTNYWEIHFIIPALEYAKLGVKRVQLQERITTALRTVTEHEQSDAYSALIVPAREYHVDWRSGKSSNLPKSVRQNITDGLRLENVKWYGELNDVEFLSRLYELETLPSTDSRYKDAVGDIWQHRYNNDDWDDDWVFSDSRFNLFDGSAEAFLRFLCETVHPVVRPQREEAVKLVEHFNDQLQNAGWELYQEQQIAGRPRFSYRLISSASTEGNATRSVMRARVVVEALSAGWMAKQIERLEYAVDSDPELAIGTAKELVESCCKSILTKREIPFTKADDLGNLTKKVTKALQLVPDGVSEAAKGAENIKNILRNLTQLTSNLTQLRGLYGTGHGKDGQHRGLQPRHARLAVAAAVAFIDFVSETHRYREASEPQS
;
A
#
# COMPACT_ATOMS: atom_id res chain seq x y z
N MET A 1 -17.86 23.53 -32.65
CA MET A 1 -18.12 24.37 -31.47
C MET A 1 -16.96 24.19 -30.51
N GLU A 2 -16.31 25.28 -30.09
CA GLU A 2 -15.21 25.21 -29.13
C GLU A 2 -15.75 25.09 -27.69
N GLN A 3 -14.92 24.62 -26.75
CA GLN A 3 -15.33 24.42 -25.36
C GLN A 3 -15.67 25.75 -24.64
N THR A 4 -15.19 26.87 -25.16
CA THR A 4 -15.56 28.23 -24.73
C THR A 4 -16.99 28.63 -25.10
N GLU A 5 -17.59 28.00 -26.11
CA GLU A 5 -18.96 28.25 -26.58
C GLU A 5 -19.98 27.29 -25.94
N ILE A 6 -19.56 26.07 -25.59
CA ILE A 6 -20.45 25.04 -25.02
C ILE A 6 -20.81 25.31 -23.55
N GLU A 7 -19.88 25.78 -22.74
CA GLU A 7 -20.08 25.94 -21.29
C GLU A 7 -21.20 26.95 -20.93
N PRO A 8 -21.29 28.14 -21.57
CA PRO A 8 -22.42 29.06 -21.35
C PRO A 8 -23.78 28.47 -21.77
N LEU A 9 -23.80 27.69 -22.86
CA LEU A 9 -24.99 26.98 -23.31
C LEU A 9 -25.43 25.95 -22.26
N LEU A 10 -24.50 25.13 -21.76
CA LEU A 10 -24.78 24.11 -20.74
C LEU A 10 -25.21 24.73 -19.41
N ALA A 11 -24.63 25.85 -19.00
CA ALA A 11 -25.08 26.60 -17.83
C ALA A 11 -26.54 27.07 -17.96
N THR A 12 -26.95 27.49 -19.15
CA THR A 12 -28.34 27.89 -19.45
C THR A 12 -29.27 26.69 -19.45
N VAL A 13 -28.87 25.58 -20.08
CA VAL A 13 -29.61 24.31 -20.08
C VAL A 13 -29.80 23.77 -18.65
N TYR A 14 -28.76 23.85 -17.81
CA TYR A 14 -28.85 23.51 -16.40
C TYR A 14 -29.91 24.34 -15.67
N ALA A 15 -29.92 25.66 -15.87
CA ALA A 15 -30.90 26.54 -15.23
C ALA A 15 -32.35 26.22 -15.64
N VAL A 16 -32.57 25.91 -16.93
CA VAL A 16 -33.89 25.47 -17.44
C VAL A 16 -34.31 24.15 -16.83
N LEU A 17 -33.44 23.13 -16.83
CA LEU A 17 -33.73 21.82 -16.24
C LEU A 17 -34.05 21.91 -14.74
N ARG A 18 -33.35 22.77 -13.99
CA ARG A 18 -33.66 23.03 -12.57
C ARG A 18 -35.01 23.70 -12.40
N ALA A 19 -35.36 24.67 -13.24
CA ALA A 19 -36.65 25.36 -13.19
C ALA A 19 -37.82 24.42 -13.51
N GLU A 20 -37.60 23.41 -14.36
CA GLU A 20 -38.59 22.38 -14.72
C GLU A 20 -38.67 21.21 -13.73
N GLY A 21 -37.88 21.22 -12.65
CA GLY A 21 -37.84 20.12 -11.67
C GLY A 21 -37.18 18.85 -12.20
N ALA A 22 -36.36 18.96 -13.25
CA ALA A 22 -35.60 17.85 -13.82
C ALA A 22 -34.21 17.71 -13.17
N ASP A 23 -34.18 17.62 -11.83
CA ASP A 23 -32.93 17.68 -11.06
C ASP A 23 -31.90 16.60 -11.45
N GLU A 24 -32.32 15.34 -11.67
CA GLU A 24 -31.40 14.27 -12.11
C GLU A 24 -30.72 14.59 -13.46
N ALA A 25 -31.42 15.27 -14.38
CA ALA A 25 -30.86 15.67 -15.67
C ALA A 25 -29.96 16.91 -15.53
N ALA A 26 -30.33 17.85 -14.66
CA ALA A 26 -29.53 19.02 -14.35
C ALA A 26 -28.18 18.62 -13.70
N GLU A 27 -28.19 17.64 -12.80
CA GLU A 27 -26.96 17.13 -12.19
C GLU A 27 -26.02 16.48 -13.22
N VAL A 28 -26.56 15.79 -14.23
CA VAL A 28 -25.73 15.27 -15.33
C VAL A 28 -25.06 16.39 -16.12
N VAL A 29 -25.79 17.48 -16.40
CA VAL A 29 -25.27 18.63 -17.15
C VAL A 29 -24.21 19.40 -16.35
N ARG A 30 -24.40 19.55 -15.04
CA ARG A 30 -23.48 20.29 -14.16
C ARG A 30 -22.25 19.47 -13.75
N GLY A 31 -22.46 18.19 -13.46
CA GLY A 31 -21.49 17.35 -12.77
C GLY A 31 -20.45 16.70 -13.68
N HIS A 32 -20.69 16.69 -15.00
CA HIS A 32 -19.87 15.91 -15.93
C HIS A 32 -19.38 16.77 -17.11
N PRO A 33 -18.10 16.62 -17.52
CA PRO A 33 -17.57 17.34 -18.66
C PRO A 33 -18.30 16.92 -19.94
N ALA A 34 -18.50 17.88 -20.84
CA ALA A 34 -19.17 17.65 -22.11
C ALA A 34 -18.38 18.16 -23.31
N ASN A 35 -18.47 17.43 -24.42
CA ASN A 35 -17.85 17.80 -25.70
C ASN A 35 -18.90 17.82 -26.81
N ALA A 36 -18.80 18.76 -27.74
CA ALA A 36 -19.68 18.82 -28.91
C ALA A 36 -19.04 18.12 -30.11
N GLU A 37 -19.72 17.12 -30.66
CA GLU A 37 -19.31 16.42 -31.89
C GLU A 37 -20.29 16.73 -33.02
N LEU A 38 -19.75 17.12 -34.19
CA LEU A 38 -20.55 17.31 -35.40
C LEU A 38 -20.81 15.95 -36.04
N THR A 39 -22.06 15.49 -35.98
CA THR A 39 -22.45 14.14 -36.41
C THR A 39 -23.00 14.11 -37.83
N GLY A 40 -23.40 15.26 -38.38
CA GLY A 40 -23.90 15.37 -39.74
C GLY A 40 -24.23 16.80 -40.13
N ASN A 41 -24.49 16.99 -41.42
CA ASN A 41 -24.99 18.24 -41.98
C ASN A 41 -26.00 17.88 -43.07
N ASP A 42 -27.16 18.54 -43.08
CA ASP A 42 -28.07 18.53 -44.22
C ASP A 42 -27.94 19.82 -45.03
N ASN A 43 -28.23 19.73 -46.33
CA ASN A 43 -28.17 20.86 -47.26
C ASN A 43 -29.57 21.36 -47.67
N TRP A 44 -30.60 21.02 -46.88
CA TRP A 44 -31.98 21.44 -47.13
C TRP A 44 -32.24 22.75 -46.34
N ASN A 45 -32.93 23.73 -46.95
CA ASN A 45 -33.42 24.95 -46.28
C ASN A 45 -32.34 25.83 -45.60
N GLY A 46 -31.18 26.01 -46.24
CA GLY A 46 -30.10 26.85 -45.67
C GLY A 46 -29.04 26.05 -44.91
N GLY A 47 -29.30 24.76 -44.69
CA GLY A 47 -28.37 23.77 -44.17
C GLY A 47 -28.30 23.74 -42.65
N THR A 48 -28.49 22.55 -42.08
CA THR A 48 -28.51 22.30 -40.64
C THR A 48 -27.37 21.40 -40.24
N ASN A 49 -26.53 21.84 -39.32
CA ASN A 49 -25.54 21.00 -38.65
C ASN A 49 -26.20 20.24 -37.50
N TYR A 50 -25.90 18.96 -37.37
CA TYR A 50 -26.37 18.13 -36.27
C TYR A 50 -25.23 17.95 -35.27
N TRP A 51 -25.35 18.61 -34.12
CA TRP A 51 -24.41 18.52 -33.01
C TRP A 51 -24.91 17.53 -31.96
N GLU A 52 -24.03 16.65 -31.53
CA GLU A 52 -24.25 15.77 -30.39
C GLU A 52 -23.35 16.20 -29.24
N ILE A 53 -23.96 16.47 -28.09
CA ILE A 53 -23.28 16.89 -26.87
C ILE A 53 -23.03 15.66 -26.01
N HIS A 54 -21.77 15.25 -25.93
CA HIS A 54 -21.31 14.05 -25.25
C HIS A 54 -21.00 14.35 -23.80
N PHE A 55 -21.87 13.95 -22.88
CA PHE A 55 -21.61 13.99 -21.44
C PHE A 55 -20.79 12.76 -21.05
N ILE A 56 -19.55 12.99 -20.62
CA ILE A 56 -18.59 11.92 -20.29
C ILE A 56 -18.71 11.60 -18.80
N ILE A 57 -19.28 10.43 -18.49
CA ILE A 57 -19.57 10.00 -17.11
C ILE A 57 -18.68 8.80 -16.74
N PRO A 58 -18.16 8.68 -15.49
CA PRO A 58 -17.43 7.49 -15.05
C PRO A 58 -18.14 6.17 -15.37
N ALA A 59 -17.40 5.15 -15.81
CA ALA A 59 -17.98 3.91 -16.36
C ALA A 59 -18.91 3.18 -15.37
N LEU A 60 -18.62 3.24 -14.07
CA LEU A 60 -19.45 2.64 -13.03
C LEU A 60 -20.79 3.40 -12.85
N GLU A 61 -20.76 4.73 -12.90
CA GLU A 61 -21.95 5.56 -12.82
C GLU A 61 -22.80 5.42 -14.08
N TYR A 62 -22.16 5.39 -15.26
CA TYR A 62 -22.80 5.08 -16.53
C TYR A 62 -23.57 3.76 -16.50
N ALA A 63 -22.99 2.72 -15.89
CA ALA A 63 -23.65 1.42 -15.72
C ALA A 63 -24.85 1.49 -14.75
N LYS A 64 -24.73 2.26 -13.66
CA LYS A 64 -25.82 2.46 -12.68
C LYS A 64 -27.03 3.19 -13.27
N LEU A 65 -26.83 4.09 -14.24
CA LEU A 65 -27.93 4.78 -14.92
C LEU A 65 -28.85 3.81 -15.67
N GLY A 66 -28.32 2.69 -16.18
CA GLY A 66 -29.13 1.63 -16.80
C GLY A 66 -30.16 2.15 -17.81
N VAL A 67 -31.45 1.83 -17.58
CA VAL A 67 -32.57 2.28 -18.43
C VAL A 67 -32.92 3.76 -18.28
N LYS A 68 -32.58 4.39 -17.14
CA LYS A 68 -32.83 5.83 -16.92
C LYS A 68 -32.01 6.71 -17.86
N ARG A 69 -30.90 6.19 -18.40
CA ARG A 69 -30.01 6.93 -19.31
C ARG A 69 -30.77 7.53 -20.50
N VAL A 70 -31.68 6.77 -21.11
CA VAL A 70 -32.47 7.23 -22.28
C VAL A 70 -33.37 8.41 -21.87
N GLN A 71 -34.05 8.29 -20.74
CA GLN A 71 -34.93 9.35 -20.23
C GLN A 71 -34.15 10.64 -19.88
N LEU A 72 -32.95 10.50 -19.32
CA LEU A 72 -32.08 11.63 -19.03
C LEU A 72 -31.58 12.30 -20.31
N GLN A 73 -31.14 11.52 -21.29
CA GLN A 73 -30.73 12.05 -22.60
C GLN A 73 -31.87 12.79 -23.32
N GLU A 74 -33.09 12.26 -23.29
CA GLU A 74 -34.27 12.89 -23.89
C GLU A 74 -34.61 14.22 -23.19
N ARG A 75 -34.55 14.25 -21.85
CA ARG A 75 -34.77 15.48 -21.07
C ARG A 75 -33.72 16.55 -21.39
N ILE A 76 -32.44 16.18 -21.39
CA ILE A 76 -31.36 17.14 -21.70
C ILE A 76 -31.46 17.60 -23.16
N THR A 77 -31.77 16.70 -24.10
CA THR A 77 -31.98 17.04 -25.52
C THR A 77 -33.13 18.03 -25.69
N THR A 78 -34.24 17.84 -24.98
CA THR A 78 -35.39 18.74 -25.03
C THR A 78 -35.03 20.12 -24.51
N ALA A 79 -34.30 20.20 -23.40
CA ALA A 79 -33.81 21.46 -22.86
C ALA A 79 -32.81 22.15 -23.80
N LEU A 80 -31.86 21.41 -24.38
CA LEU A 80 -30.94 21.94 -25.40
C LEU A 80 -31.69 22.58 -26.56
N ARG A 81 -32.66 21.87 -27.16
CA ARG A 81 -33.47 22.39 -28.28
C ARG A 81 -34.32 23.58 -27.90
N THR A 82 -34.80 23.65 -26.67
CA THR A 82 -35.57 24.79 -26.17
C THR A 82 -34.69 26.04 -26.05
N VAL A 83 -33.48 25.88 -25.54
CA VAL A 83 -32.52 26.99 -25.39
C VAL A 83 -32.00 27.47 -26.75
N THR A 84 -31.79 26.55 -27.70
CA THR A 84 -31.26 26.87 -29.04
C THR A 84 -32.33 26.99 -30.12
N GLU A 85 -33.61 27.13 -29.77
CA GLU A 85 -34.73 27.24 -30.75
C GLU A 85 -34.54 28.40 -31.75
N HIS A 86 -33.81 29.44 -31.36
CA HIS A 86 -33.50 30.60 -32.18
C HIS A 86 -32.37 30.36 -33.21
N GLU A 87 -31.62 29.26 -33.08
CA GLU A 87 -30.51 28.89 -33.97
C GLU A 87 -31.04 28.03 -35.12
N GLN A 88 -31.19 28.63 -36.31
CA GLN A 88 -31.82 27.96 -37.46
C GLN A 88 -30.89 26.99 -38.21
N SER A 89 -29.58 27.06 -37.94
CA SER A 89 -28.54 26.30 -38.66
C SER A 89 -27.92 25.17 -37.86
N ASP A 90 -28.28 25.01 -36.58
CA ASP A 90 -27.68 24.03 -35.69
C ASP A 90 -28.77 23.30 -34.88
N ALA A 91 -28.72 21.97 -34.88
CA ALA A 91 -29.63 21.11 -34.14
C ALA A 91 -28.83 20.31 -33.11
N TYR A 92 -29.27 20.34 -31.85
CA TYR A 92 -28.54 19.74 -30.74
C TYR A 92 -29.24 18.51 -30.17
N SER A 93 -28.43 17.55 -29.73
CA SER A 93 -28.87 16.35 -29.02
C SER A 93 -27.88 15.98 -27.92
N ALA A 94 -28.35 15.30 -26.87
CA ALA A 94 -27.52 14.86 -25.76
C ALA A 94 -27.23 13.36 -25.84
N LEU A 95 -25.95 13.02 -25.72
CA LEU A 95 -25.50 11.64 -25.58
C LEU A 95 -24.71 11.50 -24.29
N ILE A 96 -25.12 10.54 -23.45
CA ILE A 96 -24.33 10.15 -22.29
C ILE A 96 -23.40 9.03 -22.75
N VAL A 97 -22.10 9.19 -22.52
CA VAL A 97 -21.08 8.22 -22.89
C VAL A 97 -20.22 7.84 -21.68
N PRO A 98 -19.76 6.58 -21.58
CA PRO A 98 -18.86 6.20 -20.51
C PRO A 98 -17.47 6.78 -20.75
N ALA A 99 -16.85 7.30 -19.68
CA ALA A 99 -15.44 7.63 -19.66
C ALA A 99 -14.62 6.39 -20.02
N ARG A 100 -13.65 6.55 -20.91
CA ARG A 100 -12.74 5.46 -21.29
C ARG A 100 -11.78 5.21 -20.13
N GLU A 101 -11.86 4.01 -19.58
CA GLU A 101 -10.99 3.56 -18.49
C GLU A 101 -9.62 3.14 -19.05
N TYR A 102 -8.56 3.83 -18.61
CA TYR A 102 -7.19 3.52 -18.96
C TYR A 102 -6.40 3.18 -17.70
N HIS A 103 -6.44 1.90 -17.31
CA HIS A 103 -5.57 1.37 -16.26
C HIS A 103 -4.81 0.17 -16.81
N VAL A 104 -3.52 0.10 -16.50
CA VAL A 104 -2.57 -0.88 -17.10
C VAL A 104 -2.99 -2.33 -16.86
N ASP A 105 -3.81 -2.56 -15.82
CA ASP A 105 -4.22 -3.86 -15.32
C ASP A 105 -5.67 -4.24 -15.67
N TRP A 106 -6.35 -3.56 -16.59
CA TRP A 106 -7.78 -3.83 -16.89
C TRP A 106 -8.06 -5.27 -17.39
N ARG A 107 -7.03 -5.94 -17.94
CA ARG A 107 -7.09 -7.36 -18.37
C ARG A 107 -6.67 -8.36 -17.28
N SER A 108 -6.25 -7.90 -16.11
CA SER A 108 -5.70 -8.75 -15.05
C SER A 108 -6.78 -9.55 -14.29
N GLY A 109 -8.06 -9.20 -14.44
CA GLY A 109 -9.18 -9.86 -13.75
C GLY A 109 -9.21 -9.65 -12.23
N LYS A 110 -8.25 -8.92 -11.66
CA LYS A 110 -8.25 -8.51 -10.25
C LYS A 110 -8.96 -7.16 -10.15
N SER A 111 -10.11 -7.14 -9.47
CA SER A 111 -10.79 -5.89 -9.16
C SER A 111 -9.86 -4.99 -8.36
N SER A 112 -9.66 -3.74 -8.80
CA SER A 112 -8.97 -2.67 -8.07
C SER A 112 -9.74 -2.21 -6.81
N ASN A 113 -10.73 -2.98 -6.36
CA ASN A 113 -11.61 -2.63 -5.26
C ASN A 113 -11.01 -3.09 -3.92
N LEU A 114 -10.89 -2.17 -2.97
CA LEU A 114 -10.42 -2.45 -1.61
C LEU A 114 -11.64 -2.77 -0.72
N PRO A 115 -11.79 -4.02 -0.23
CA PRO A 115 -12.98 -4.43 0.54
C PRO A 115 -13.21 -3.58 1.78
N LYS A 116 -14.49 -3.31 2.11
CA LYS A 116 -14.87 -2.53 3.30
C LYS A 116 -14.33 -3.13 4.60
N SER A 117 -14.25 -4.46 4.69
CA SER A 117 -13.67 -5.15 5.85
C SER A 117 -12.18 -4.85 6.05
N VAL A 118 -11.42 -4.68 4.96
CA VAL A 118 -9.99 -4.34 5.03
C VAL A 118 -9.82 -2.90 5.52
N ARG A 119 -10.66 -1.98 5.04
CA ARG A 119 -10.70 -0.59 5.53
C ARG A 119 -11.03 -0.54 7.01
N GLN A 120 -12.04 -1.30 7.42
CA GLN A 120 -12.47 -1.40 8.83
C GLN A 120 -11.34 -1.88 9.73
N ASN A 121 -10.68 -2.99 9.36
CA ASN A 121 -9.58 -3.52 10.16
C ASN A 121 -8.42 -2.52 10.31
N ILE A 122 -8.09 -1.77 9.25
CA ILE A 122 -7.04 -0.75 9.31
C ILE A 122 -7.46 0.39 10.25
N THR A 123 -8.68 0.91 10.11
CA THR A 123 -9.20 1.98 10.97
C THR A 123 -9.30 1.52 12.44
N ASP A 124 -9.76 0.30 12.69
CA ASP A 124 -9.83 -0.25 14.05
C ASP A 124 -8.43 -0.45 14.66
N GLY A 125 -7.44 -0.86 13.85
CA GLY A 125 -6.04 -0.92 14.28
C GLY A 125 -5.49 0.45 14.71
N LEU A 126 -5.77 1.49 13.93
CA LEU A 126 -5.43 2.87 14.30
C LEU A 126 -6.09 3.30 15.61
N ARG A 127 -7.38 2.95 15.81
CA ARG A 127 -8.12 3.26 17.03
C ARG A 127 -7.55 2.52 18.25
N LEU A 128 -7.24 1.23 18.11
CA LEU A 128 -6.69 0.39 19.18
C LEU A 128 -5.31 0.87 19.66
N GLU A 129 -4.48 1.36 18.73
CA GLU A 129 -3.17 1.92 19.05
C GLU A 129 -3.22 3.42 19.38
N ASN A 130 -4.41 4.03 19.38
CA ASN A 130 -4.62 5.47 19.58
C ASN A 130 -3.73 6.33 18.66
N VAL A 131 -3.63 5.92 17.39
CA VAL A 131 -2.77 6.57 16.40
C VAL A 131 -3.48 7.81 15.85
N LYS A 132 -2.84 8.97 15.99
CA LYS A 132 -3.26 10.21 15.34
C LYS A 132 -2.94 10.13 13.86
N TRP A 133 -3.96 9.98 13.01
CA TRP A 133 -3.78 9.88 11.55
C TRP A 133 -3.07 11.12 10.96
N TYR A 134 -3.30 12.30 11.54
CA TYR A 134 -2.65 13.56 11.16
C TYR A 134 -1.22 13.74 11.70
N GLY A 135 -0.70 12.83 12.54
CA GLY A 135 0.66 12.88 13.06
C GLY A 135 0.99 14.19 13.80
N GLU A 136 2.04 14.88 13.34
CA GLU A 136 2.50 16.18 13.86
C GLU A 136 1.74 17.39 13.31
N LEU A 137 0.88 17.19 12.30
CA LEU A 137 0.03 18.24 11.75
C LEU A 137 -1.28 18.36 12.54
N ASN A 138 -2.09 19.36 12.22
CA ASN A 138 -3.48 19.41 12.66
C ASN A 138 -4.45 18.84 11.58
N ASP A 139 -5.71 18.58 11.94
CA ASP A 139 -6.71 17.98 11.03
C ASP A 139 -6.80 18.73 9.69
N VAL A 140 -6.85 20.07 9.73
CA VAL A 140 -6.99 20.93 8.55
C VAL A 140 -5.71 20.90 7.71
N GLU A 141 -4.54 21.02 8.34
CA GLU A 141 -3.23 20.97 7.67
C GLU A 141 -3.01 19.63 6.97
N PHE A 142 -3.39 18.52 7.61
CA PHE A 142 -3.32 17.21 7.01
C PHE A 142 -4.27 17.10 5.82
N LEU A 143 -5.56 17.39 6.04
CA LEU A 143 -6.59 17.17 5.03
C LEU A 143 -6.45 18.11 3.82
N SER A 144 -5.92 19.32 4.01
CA SER A 144 -5.61 20.25 2.91
C SER A 144 -4.56 19.72 1.94
N ARG A 145 -3.80 18.69 2.34
CA ARG A 145 -2.82 18.02 1.45
C ARG A 145 -3.47 17.00 0.52
N LEU A 146 -4.71 16.60 0.83
CA LEU A 146 -5.49 15.61 0.08
C LEU A 146 -6.69 16.23 -0.64
N TYR A 147 -7.25 17.30 -0.09
CA TYR A 147 -8.52 17.88 -0.52
C TYR A 147 -8.48 19.41 -0.51
N GLU A 148 -9.22 20.05 -1.43
CA GLU A 148 -9.46 21.49 -1.40
C GLU A 148 -10.60 21.83 -0.42
N LEU A 149 -10.30 21.84 0.88
CA LEU A 149 -11.30 21.92 1.96
C LEU A 149 -12.22 23.16 1.89
N GLU A 150 -11.72 24.28 1.38
CA GLU A 150 -12.51 25.52 1.22
C GLU A 150 -13.61 25.40 0.16
N THR A 151 -13.51 24.41 -0.73
CA THR A 151 -14.52 24.11 -1.76
C THR A 151 -15.56 23.10 -1.29
N LEU A 152 -15.25 22.35 -0.23
CA LEU A 152 -16.15 21.34 0.33
C LEU A 152 -17.20 22.02 1.20
N PRO A 153 -18.49 21.64 1.05
CA PRO A 153 -19.55 22.26 1.82
C PRO A 153 -19.38 21.97 3.31
N SER A 154 -19.80 22.93 4.13
CA SER A 154 -20.03 22.69 5.54
C SER A 154 -21.23 21.76 5.76
N THR A 155 -21.10 20.89 6.75
CA THR A 155 -22.18 20.04 7.29
C THR A 155 -23.01 20.74 8.36
N ASP A 156 -22.53 21.89 8.85
CA ASP A 156 -23.21 22.77 9.77
C ASP A 156 -23.49 24.12 9.10
N SER A 157 -24.75 24.37 8.79
CA SER A 157 -25.22 25.59 8.10
C SER A 157 -24.71 26.93 8.67
N ARG A 158 -24.16 26.97 9.89
CA ARG A 158 -23.52 28.14 10.50
C ARG A 158 -22.17 28.49 9.89
N TYR A 159 -21.48 27.55 9.25
CA TYR A 159 -20.15 27.72 8.66
C TYR A 159 -20.19 27.64 7.14
N LYS A 160 -19.16 28.21 6.51
CA LYS A 160 -19.10 28.36 5.05
C LYS A 160 -18.67 27.07 4.35
N ASP A 161 -17.68 26.40 4.90
CA ASP A 161 -16.93 25.30 4.26
C ASP A 161 -16.45 24.27 5.30
N ALA A 162 -15.82 23.21 4.81
CA ALA A 162 -15.29 22.15 5.68
C ALA A 162 -14.18 22.63 6.62
N VAL A 163 -13.40 23.64 6.24
CA VAL A 163 -12.37 24.23 7.13
C VAL A 163 -13.01 24.83 8.37
N GLY A 164 -14.10 25.59 8.18
CA GLY A 164 -14.87 26.18 9.26
C GLY A 164 -15.43 25.14 10.23
N ASP A 165 -16.00 24.06 9.71
CA ASP A 165 -16.52 22.97 10.53
C ASP A 165 -15.43 22.34 11.38
N ILE A 166 -14.33 21.95 10.75
CA ILE A 166 -13.25 21.23 11.42
C ILE A 166 -12.65 22.11 12.52
N TRP A 167 -12.39 23.39 12.24
CA TRP A 167 -11.89 24.31 13.25
C TRP A 167 -12.85 24.48 14.43
N GLN A 168 -14.14 24.64 14.15
CA GLN A 168 -15.10 24.78 15.23
C GLN A 168 -15.18 23.52 16.09
N HIS A 169 -15.36 22.37 15.47
CA HIS A 169 -15.71 21.16 16.18
C HIS A 169 -14.50 20.45 16.80
N ARG A 170 -13.35 20.44 16.12
CA ARG A 170 -12.14 19.78 16.63
C ARG A 170 -11.31 20.63 17.59
N TYR A 171 -11.39 21.96 17.52
CA TYR A 171 -10.50 22.83 18.29
C TYR A 171 -11.22 23.79 19.22
N ASN A 172 -12.33 24.40 18.80
CA ASN A 172 -13.06 25.33 19.66
C ASN A 172 -13.99 24.59 20.64
N ASN A 173 -14.66 23.53 20.17
CA ASN A 173 -15.64 22.79 20.97
C ASN A 173 -15.09 21.47 21.53
N ASP A 174 -14.20 20.81 20.78
CA ASP A 174 -13.72 19.45 21.06
C ASP A 174 -14.88 18.43 21.19
N ASP A 175 -15.81 18.47 20.24
CA ASP A 175 -17.09 17.71 20.26
C ASP A 175 -17.20 16.65 19.15
N TRP A 176 -16.12 16.39 18.42
CA TRP A 176 -16.02 15.32 17.41
C TRP A 176 -14.99 14.26 17.83
N ASP A 177 -15.29 13.00 17.54
CA ASP A 177 -14.41 11.87 17.82
C ASP A 177 -13.08 11.97 17.06
N ASP A 178 -12.00 11.39 17.60
CA ASP A 178 -10.66 11.44 16.99
C ASP A 178 -10.59 10.85 15.58
N ASP A 179 -11.49 9.93 15.26
CA ASP A 179 -11.60 9.19 14.01
C ASP A 179 -12.80 9.66 13.13
N TRP A 180 -13.40 10.81 13.44
CA TRP A 180 -14.53 11.39 12.71
C TRP A 180 -14.34 11.37 11.18
N VAL A 181 -13.11 11.59 10.71
CA VAL A 181 -12.73 11.70 9.29
C VAL A 181 -13.13 10.45 8.50
N PHE A 182 -13.14 9.27 9.14
CA PHE A 182 -13.50 8.03 8.48
C PHE A 182 -15.02 7.93 8.24
N SER A 183 -15.83 8.58 9.07
CA SER A 183 -17.30 8.59 8.96
C SER A 183 -17.83 9.79 8.18
N ASP A 184 -16.99 10.78 7.86
CA ASP A 184 -17.40 11.99 7.17
C ASP A 184 -17.66 11.73 5.67
N SER A 185 -18.87 12.05 5.22
CA SER A 185 -19.32 11.83 3.84
C SER A 185 -18.57 12.67 2.80
N ARG A 186 -17.93 13.77 3.18
CA ARG A 186 -17.17 14.64 2.26
C ARG A 186 -15.90 13.96 1.77
N PHE A 187 -15.26 13.15 2.62
CA PHE A 187 -14.06 12.38 2.26
C PHE A 187 -14.38 10.96 1.82
N ASN A 188 -15.47 10.40 2.34
CA ASN A 188 -16.01 9.10 1.95
C ASN A 188 -14.95 7.99 1.97
N LEU A 189 -14.13 7.92 3.03
CA LEU A 189 -12.99 7.00 3.11
C LEU A 189 -13.42 5.52 3.18
N PHE A 190 -14.57 5.24 3.80
CA PHE A 190 -15.09 3.88 3.93
C PHE A 190 -15.81 3.35 2.70
N ASP A 191 -16.70 4.15 2.10
CA ASP A 191 -17.57 3.74 0.98
C ASP A 191 -17.11 4.28 -0.38
N GLY A 192 -16.02 5.06 -0.41
CA GLY A 192 -15.42 5.64 -1.61
C GLY A 192 -14.39 4.74 -2.30
N SER A 193 -13.62 5.33 -3.22
CA SER A 193 -12.65 4.59 -4.05
C SER A 193 -11.51 3.99 -3.20
N ALA A 194 -10.89 2.93 -3.71
CA ALA A 194 -9.69 2.35 -3.09
C ALA A 194 -8.55 3.37 -3.07
N GLU A 195 -8.41 4.13 -4.16
CA GLU A 195 -7.37 5.14 -4.32
C GLU A 195 -7.48 6.26 -3.29
N ALA A 196 -8.69 6.76 -2.99
CA ALA A 196 -8.88 7.78 -1.97
C ALA A 196 -8.38 7.32 -0.60
N PHE A 197 -8.72 6.08 -0.22
CA PHE A 197 -8.28 5.49 1.04
C PHE A 197 -6.77 5.22 1.06
N LEU A 198 -6.22 4.66 -0.02
CA LEU A 198 -4.78 4.39 -0.11
C LEU A 198 -3.95 5.68 -0.09
N ARG A 199 -4.42 6.76 -0.75
CA ARG A 199 -3.80 8.09 -0.66
C ARG A 199 -3.83 8.63 0.76
N PHE A 200 -4.95 8.49 1.46
CA PHE A 200 -5.06 8.87 2.87
C PHE A 200 -4.04 8.12 3.75
N LEU A 201 -3.87 6.82 3.55
CA LEU A 201 -2.86 6.03 4.26
C LEU A 201 -1.42 6.46 3.90
N CYS A 202 -1.13 6.72 2.63
CA CYS A 202 0.18 7.26 2.20
C CYS A 202 0.48 8.59 2.89
N GLU A 203 -0.51 9.48 2.96
CA GLU A 203 -0.34 10.79 3.58
C GLU A 203 -0.15 10.68 5.09
N THR A 204 -0.88 9.76 5.74
CA THR A 204 -0.69 9.41 7.16
C THR A 204 0.80 9.12 7.44
N VAL A 205 1.47 8.35 6.60
CA VAL A 205 2.89 7.98 6.80
C VAL A 205 3.88 8.91 6.09
N HIS A 206 3.42 10.03 5.54
CA HIS A 206 4.28 10.96 4.81
C HIS A 206 5.30 11.62 5.76
N PRO A 207 6.58 11.83 5.36
CA PRO A 207 7.61 12.40 6.23
C PRO A 207 7.32 13.76 6.88
N VAL A 208 6.40 14.54 6.31
CA VAL A 208 5.95 15.82 6.89
C VAL A 208 4.91 15.61 7.99
N VAL A 209 4.04 14.61 7.82
CA VAL A 209 3.01 14.22 8.78
C VAL A 209 3.62 13.43 9.93
N ARG A 210 4.52 12.50 9.59
CA ARG A 210 5.15 11.59 10.52
C ARG A 210 6.65 11.52 10.23
N PRO A 211 7.45 12.45 10.80
CA PRO A 211 8.86 12.51 10.52
C PRO A 211 9.59 11.24 10.98
N GLN A 212 9.23 10.71 12.15
CA GLN A 212 9.92 9.59 12.79
C GLN A 212 9.86 8.34 11.91
N ARG A 213 11.03 7.89 11.42
CA ARG A 213 11.13 6.82 10.42
C ARG A 213 10.54 5.53 10.94
N GLU A 214 10.90 5.18 12.17
CA GLU A 214 10.49 3.95 12.83
C GLU A 214 8.97 3.89 13.00
N GLU A 215 8.33 5.02 13.32
CA GLU A 215 6.87 5.11 13.45
C GLU A 215 6.17 4.97 12.09
N ALA A 216 6.67 5.66 11.05
CA ALA A 216 6.11 5.57 9.70
C ALA A 216 6.23 4.15 9.12
N VAL A 217 7.39 3.50 9.28
CA VAL A 217 7.61 2.12 8.84
C VAL A 217 6.69 1.16 9.59
N LYS A 218 6.58 1.28 10.93
CA LYS A 218 5.68 0.46 11.73
C LYS A 218 4.23 0.59 11.23
N LEU A 219 3.73 1.79 10.94
CA LEU A 219 2.37 1.95 10.44
C LEU A 219 2.16 1.33 9.06
N VAL A 220 3.12 1.51 8.14
CA VAL A 220 3.06 0.87 6.82
C VAL A 220 3.00 -0.64 6.92
N GLU A 221 3.73 -1.23 7.86
CA GLU A 221 3.67 -2.66 8.14
C GLU A 221 2.27 -3.10 8.57
N HIS A 222 1.65 -2.41 9.54
CA HIS A 222 0.29 -2.72 9.99
C HIS A 222 -0.75 -2.55 8.87
N PHE A 223 -0.60 -1.53 8.03
CA PHE A 223 -1.45 -1.33 6.86
C PHE A 223 -1.29 -2.47 5.87
N ASN A 224 -0.05 -2.84 5.54
CA ASN A 224 0.25 -3.89 4.58
C ASN A 224 -0.22 -5.28 5.05
N ASP A 225 -0.21 -5.56 6.35
CA ASP A 225 -0.75 -6.81 6.91
C ASP A 225 -2.24 -7.01 6.53
N GLN A 226 -2.99 -5.92 6.35
CA GLN A 226 -4.37 -5.95 5.87
C GLN A 226 -4.48 -5.80 4.34
N LEU A 227 -3.74 -4.87 3.73
CA LEU A 227 -3.83 -4.54 2.30
C LEU A 227 -3.40 -5.69 1.39
N GLN A 228 -2.40 -6.49 1.80
CA GLN A 228 -1.87 -7.58 0.98
C GLN A 228 -2.92 -8.64 0.68
N ASN A 229 -3.83 -8.90 1.63
CA ASN A 229 -4.96 -9.81 1.44
C ASN A 229 -5.95 -9.30 0.38
N ALA A 230 -5.99 -7.99 0.15
CA ALA A 230 -6.74 -7.35 -0.92
C ALA A 230 -5.92 -7.13 -2.20
N GLY A 231 -4.68 -7.64 -2.27
CA GLY A 231 -3.82 -7.49 -3.43
C GLY A 231 -3.20 -6.10 -3.59
N TRP A 232 -3.16 -5.30 -2.53
CA TRP A 232 -2.52 -3.98 -2.50
C TRP A 232 -1.33 -3.96 -1.57
N GLU A 233 -0.36 -3.10 -1.84
CA GLU A 233 0.69 -2.77 -0.89
C GLU A 233 1.05 -1.29 -0.95
N LEU A 234 1.43 -0.75 0.20
CA LEU A 234 2.21 0.47 0.34
C LEU A 234 3.69 0.12 0.23
N TYR A 235 4.37 0.68 -0.77
CA TYR A 235 5.79 0.48 -1.01
C TYR A 235 6.54 1.79 -0.88
N GLN A 236 7.80 1.74 -0.46
CA GLN A 236 8.65 2.92 -0.45
C GLN A 236 8.97 3.31 -1.90
N GLU A 237 8.48 4.46 -2.34
CA GLU A 237 8.69 4.97 -3.68
C GLU A 237 10.01 5.75 -3.76
N GLN A 238 10.23 6.63 -2.77
CA GLN A 238 11.38 7.55 -2.73
C GLN A 238 11.77 7.84 -1.27
N GLN A 239 12.73 8.75 -1.10
CA GLN A 239 13.07 9.32 0.21
C GLN A 239 13.08 10.85 0.15
N ILE A 240 12.65 11.49 1.25
CA ILE A 240 12.76 12.92 1.48
C ILE A 240 13.71 13.11 2.66
N ALA A 241 14.88 13.71 2.44
CA ALA A 241 15.90 13.94 3.47
C ALA A 241 16.24 12.67 4.30
N GLY A 242 16.34 11.51 3.64
CA GLY A 242 16.63 10.22 4.27
C GLY A 242 15.44 9.54 4.97
N ARG A 243 14.26 10.16 4.94
CA ARG A 243 13.00 9.59 5.45
C ARG A 243 12.20 8.95 4.31
N PRO A 244 11.59 7.78 4.50
CA PRO A 244 10.88 7.07 3.44
C PRO A 244 9.59 7.78 3.03
N ARG A 245 9.35 7.91 1.73
CA ARG A 245 8.06 8.34 1.16
C ARG A 245 7.40 7.14 0.51
N PHE A 246 6.18 6.83 0.95
CA PHE A 246 5.43 5.66 0.49
C PHE A 246 4.41 6.03 -0.58
N SER A 247 4.17 5.10 -1.49
CA SER A 247 3.12 5.11 -2.50
C SER A 247 2.42 3.75 -2.51
N TYR A 248 1.30 3.60 -3.22
CA TYR A 248 0.54 2.35 -3.27
C TYR A 248 0.61 1.71 -4.65
N ARG A 249 0.55 0.37 -4.70
CA ARG A 249 0.45 -0.39 -5.97
C ARG A 249 -0.32 -1.70 -5.79
N LEU A 250 -0.81 -2.25 -6.90
CA LEU A 250 -1.32 -3.62 -6.95
C LEU A 250 -0.16 -4.61 -6.87
N ILE A 251 -0.34 -5.66 -6.08
CA ILE A 251 0.57 -6.80 -6.01
C ILE A 251 0.35 -7.64 -7.27
N SER A 252 1.16 -7.35 -8.29
CA SER A 252 1.18 -8.16 -9.51
C SER A 252 1.72 -9.55 -9.18
N SER A 253 1.04 -10.60 -9.66
CA SER A 253 1.56 -11.98 -9.59
C SER A 253 2.75 -12.20 -10.53
N ALA A 254 3.19 -11.17 -11.25
CA ALA A 254 4.28 -11.18 -12.21
C ALA A 254 5.58 -10.55 -11.68
N SER A 255 5.57 -9.90 -10.52
CA SER A 255 6.82 -9.50 -9.85
C SER A 255 7.45 -10.72 -9.17
N THR A 256 8.18 -11.50 -9.96
CA THR A 256 9.12 -12.55 -9.51
C THR A 256 10.28 -11.99 -8.65
N GLU A 257 10.15 -10.76 -8.15
CA GLU A 257 11.03 -10.13 -7.17
C GLU A 257 10.40 -10.07 -5.76
N GLY A 258 9.09 -10.30 -5.62
CA GLY A 258 8.36 -10.29 -4.35
C GLY A 258 8.61 -11.48 -3.41
N ASN A 259 9.47 -12.43 -3.80
CA ASN A 259 9.89 -13.51 -2.90
C ASN A 259 10.96 -13.06 -1.88
N ALA A 260 11.61 -11.90 -2.09
CA ALA A 260 12.44 -11.29 -1.05
C ALA A 260 11.55 -10.83 0.13
N THR A 261 10.45 -10.14 -0.15
CA THR A 261 9.53 -9.59 0.87
C THR A 261 8.77 -10.67 1.67
N ARG A 262 8.44 -11.82 1.04
CA ARG A 262 7.85 -12.96 1.76
C ARG A 262 8.79 -13.63 2.77
N SER A 263 10.11 -13.45 2.61
CA SER A 263 11.11 -13.98 3.55
C SER A 263 11.38 -12.99 4.69
N VAL A 264 11.11 -11.71 4.47
CA VAL A 264 11.30 -10.59 5.40
C VAL A 264 10.22 -10.53 6.49
N MET A 265 8.95 -10.79 6.16
CA MET A 265 7.88 -10.75 7.17
C MET A 265 8.00 -11.86 8.23
N ARG A 266 8.56 -13.02 7.89
CA ARG A 266 8.93 -14.01 8.91
C ARG A 266 10.00 -13.46 9.85
N ALA A 267 11.00 -12.75 9.32
CA ALA A 267 12.05 -12.13 10.12
C ALA A 267 11.49 -11.14 11.16
N ARG A 268 10.40 -10.42 10.85
CA ARG A 268 9.72 -9.51 11.79
C ARG A 268 9.03 -10.24 12.95
N VAL A 269 8.44 -11.41 12.68
CA VAL A 269 7.89 -12.29 13.74
C VAL A 269 9.01 -12.83 14.64
N VAL A 270 10.22 -13.04 14.11
CA VAL A 270 11.40 -13.40 14.92
C VAL A 270 11.93 -12.24 15.76
N VAL A 271 11.78 -11.02 15.26
CA VAL A 271 12.17 -9.78 15.95
C VAL A 271 11.35 -9.55 17.22
N GLU A 272 10.05 -9.81 17.19
CA GLU A 272 9.21 -9.72 18.40
C GLU A 272 9.38 -10.93 19.34
N ALA A 273 9.89 -12.05 18.81
CA ALA A 273 10.10 -13.28 19.55
C ALA A 273 11.39 -13.29 20.41
N LEU A 274 12.35 -12.40 20.16
CA LEU A 274 13.64 -12.43 20.85
C LEU A 274 13.98 -11.07 21.42
N SER A 275 14.06 -11.02 22.74
CA SER A 275 14.58 -9.92 23.53
C SER A 275 16.03 -9.56 23.20
N ALA A 276 16.24 -8.87 22.07
CA ALA A 276 17.38 -8.00 21.80
C ALA A 276 17.07 -7.11 20.59
N GLY A 277 16.66 -5.86 20.82
CA GLY A 277 16.36 -4.85 19.79
C GLY A 277 17.49 -4.55 18.79
N TRP A 278 18.67 -5.17 18.94
CA TRP A 278 19.76 -5.10 17.97
C TRP A 278 19.58 -6.03 16.75
N MET A 279 18.94 -7.19 16.88
CA MET A 279 18.78 -8.13 15.75
C MET A 279 17.82 -7.58 14.69
N ALA A 280 16.76 -6.89 15.12
CA ALA A 280 15.82 -6.19 14.24
C ALA A 280 16.52 -5.20 13.30
N LYS A 281 17.38 -4.37 13.88
CA LYS A 281 18.17 -3.37 13.15
C LYS A 281 19.17 -4.00 12.18
N GLN A 282 19.67 -5.20 12.47
CA GLN A 282 20.55 -5.92 11.54
C GLN A 282 19.77 -6.56 10.39
N ILE A 283 18.54 -7.02 10.62
CA ILE A 283 17.66 -7.56 9.57
C ILE A 283 17.24 -6.45 8.59
N GLU A 284 16.81 -5.28 9.08
CA GLU A 284 16.48 -4.13 8.22
C GLU A 284 17.68 -3.68 7.38
N ARG A 285 18.89 -3.69 7.98
CA ARG A 285 20.14 -3.37 7.27
C ARG A 285 20.47 -4.40 6.19
N LEU A 286 20.21 -5.68 6.45
CA LEU A 286 20.42 -6.76 5.49
C LEU A 286 19.56 -6.54 4.24
N GLU A 287 18.29 -6.20 4.43
CA GLU A 287 17.36 -5.97 3.33
C GLU A 287 17.80 -4.84 2.40
N TYR A 288 18.27 -3.73 2.96
CA TYR A 288 18.78 -2.61 2.17
C TYR A 288 20.11 -2.93 1.47
N ALA A 289 20.99 -3.70 2.14
CA ALA A 289 22.29 -4.07 1.62
C ALA A 289 22.23 -5.15 0.52
N VAL A 290 21.19 -5.99 0.49
CA VAL A 290 21.11 -7.13 -0.45
C VAL A 290 21.30 -6.74 -1.92
N ASP A 291 20.72 -5.62 -2.34
CA ASP A 291 20.83 -5.14 -3.73
C ASP A 291 21.94 -4.09 -3.92
N SER A 292 22.29 -3.33 -2.88
CA SER A 292 23.28 -2.23 -2.95
C SER A 292 24.71 -2.66 -2.61
N ASP A 293 24.87 -3.62 -1.71
CA ASP A 293 26.15 -4.19 -1.25
C ASP A 293 25.99 -5.68 -0.86
N PRO A 294 25.96 -6.59 -1.87
CA PRO A 294 25.78 -8.02 -1.64
C PRO A 294 26.84 -8.64 -0.71
N GLU A 295 28.06 -8.09 -0.69
CA GLU A 295 29.16 -8.60 0.14
C GLU A 295 28.93 -8.28 1.61
N LEU A 296 28.52 -7.04 1.91
CA LEU A 296 28.12 -6.62 3.24
C LEU A 296 26.92 -7.44 3.72
N ALA A 297 25.90 -7.62 2.87
CA ALA A 297 24.71 -8.38 3.22
C ALA A 297 25.04 -9.84 3.63
N ILE A 298 25.94 -10.52 2.90
CA ILE A 298 26.35 -11.89 3.25
C ILE A 298 27.12 -11.92 4.58
N GLY A 299 28.01 -10.95 4.80
CA GLY A 299 28.76 -10.81 6.05
C GLY A 299 27.84 -10.61 7.25
N THR A 300 26.90 -9.68 7.14
CA THR A 300 25.92 -9.38 8.20
C THR A 300 24.99 -10.58 8.44
N ALA A 301 24.65 -11.37 7.42
CA ALA A 301 23.81 -12.56 7.60
C ALA A 301 24.53 -13.61 8.47
N LYS A 302 25.83 -13.80 8.25
CA LYS A 302 26.65 -14.68 9.09
C LYS A 302 26.72 -14.17 10.53
N GLU A 303 26.99 -12.88 10.72
CA GLU A 303 27.06 -12.26 12.04
C GLU A 303 25.74 -12.41 12.79
N LEU A 304 24.61 -12.27 12.11
CA LEU A 304 23.27 -12.42 12.68
C LEU A 304 23.02 -13.85 13.19
N VAL A 305 23.41 -14.88 12.43
CA VAL A 305 23.27 -16.28 12.89
C VAL A 305 24.16 -16.55 14.10
N GLU A 306 25.43 -16.11 14.09
CA GLU A 306 26.34 -16.28 15.23
C GLU A 306 25.77 -15.63 16.50
N SER A 307 25.23 -14.44 16.32
CA SER A 307 24.62 -13.60 17.32
C SER A 307 23.39 -14.24 17.97
N CYS A 308 22.47 -14.76 17.15
CA CYS A 308 21.33 -15.53 17.61
C CYS A 308 21.76 -16.75 18.44
N CYS A 309 22.74 -17.52 17.94
CA CYS A 309 23.26 -18.68 18.65
C CYS A 309 23.86 -18.30 20.02
N LYS A 310 24.71 -17.28 20.07
CA LYS A 310 25.32 -16.80 21.32
C LYS A 310 24.26 -16.32 22.32
N SER A 311 23.21 -15.64 21.84
CA SER A 311 22.11 -15.18 22.69
C SER A 311 21.37 -16.35 23.36
N ILE A 312 20.98 -17.35 22.59
CA ILE A 312 20.27 -18.53 23.10
C ILE A 312 21.14 -19.34 24.06
N LEU A 313 22.42 -19.53 23.74
CA LEU A 313 23.35 -20.23 24.64
C LEU A 313 23.54 -19.49 25.96
N THR A 314 23.61 -18.15 25.91
CA THR A 314 23.71 -17.31 27.12
C THR A 314 22.45 -17.47 27.98
N LYS A 315 21.25 -17.40 27.39
CA LYS A 315 19.98 -17.58 28.11
C LYS A 315 19.83 -18.96 28.74
N ARG A 316 20.39 -20.00 28.10
CA ARG A 316 20.39 -21.38 28.63
C ARG A 316 21.59 -21.69 29.52
N GLU A 317 22.40 -20.69 29.87
CA GLU A 317 23.60 -20.84 30.70
C GLU A 317 24.63 -21.86 30.17
N ILE A 318 24.70 -22.03 28.84
CA ILE A 318 25.62 -22.96 28.19
C ILE A 318 26.90 -22.23 27.80
N PRO A 319 28.08 -22.67 28.27
CA PRO A 319 29.34 -21.99 28.00
C PRO A 319 29.78 -22.12 26.54
N PHE A 320 30.24 -21.00 25.98
CA PHE A 320 30.93 -20.92 24.70
C PHE A 320 32.17 -20.02 24.80
N THR A 321 33.13 -20.26 23.91
CA THR A 321 34.42 -19.57 23.88
C THR A 321 34.54 -18.73 22.61
N LYS A 322 35.51 -17.80 22.59
CA LYS A 322 35.83 -17.03 21.37
C LYS A 322 36.39 -17.89 20.24
N ALA A 323 36.84 -19.12 20.53
CA ALA A 323 37.32 -20.08 19.54
C ALA A 323 36.19 -20.92 18.92
N ASP A 324 34.97 -20.85 19.46
CA ASP A 324 33.82 -21.52 18.86
C ASP A 324 33.42 -20.82 17.57
N ASP A 325 33.67 -21.47 16.44
CA ASP A 325 33.15 -21.06 15.14
C ASP A 325 31.62 -21.23 15.06
N LEU A 326 31.04 -20.69 13.99
CA LEU A 326 29.58 -20.75 13.75
C LEU A 326 29.04 -22.20 13.73
N GLY A 327 29.84 -23.16 13.27
CA GLY A 327 29.48 -24.58 13.26
C GLY A 327 29.36 -25.16 14.67
N ASN A 328 30.32 -24.85 15.54
CA ASN A 328 30.33 -25.26 16.94
C ASN A 328 29.21 -24.60 17.75
N LEU A 329 28.97 -23.30 17.53
CA LEU A 329 27.84 -22.59 18.16
C LEU A 329 26.49 -23.23 17.80
N THR A 330 26.29 -23.54 16.51
CA THR A 330 25.05 -24.16 16.03
C THR A 330 24.83 -25.56 16.61
N LYS A 331 25.90 -26.37 16.71
CA LYS A 331 25.84 -27.69 17.37
C LYS A 331 25.42 -27.57 18.84
N LYS A 332 25.96 -26.59 19.57
CA LYS A 332 25.59 -26.37 20.97
C LYS A 332 24.11 -25.99 21.09
N VAL A 333 23.61 -25.08 20.25
CA VAL A 333 22.21 -24.64 20.26
C VAL A 333 21.24 -25.78 19.92
N THR A 334 21.50 -26.53 18.86
CA THR A 334 20.62 -27.65 18.45
C THR A 334 20.54 -28.73 19.53
N LYS A 335 21.63 -28.98 20.25
CA LYS A 335 21.66 -29.85 21.43
C LYS A 335 20.88 -29.26 22.60
N ALA A 336 21.09 -27.97 22.90
CA ALA A 336 20.46 -27.25 24.01
C ALA A 336 18.93 -27.22 23.92
N LEU A 337 18.40 -27.09 22.70
CA LEU A 337 16.96 -27.00 22.45
C LEU A 337 16.28 -28.37 22.35
N GLN A 338 17.03 -29.46 22.54
CA GLN A 338 16.54 -30.83 22.43
C GLN A 338 15.69 -31.01 21.17
N LEU A 339 16.22 -30.63 20.01
CA LEU A 339 15.55 -30.85 18.72
C LEU A 339 15.41 -32.35 18.36
N VAL A 340 15.82 -33.23 19.29
CA VAL A 340 15.64 -34.68 19.29
C VAL A 340 14.98 -35.08 20.61
N PRO A 341 13.87 -35.83 20.60
CA PRO A 341 13.43 -36.58 21.77
C PRO A 341 14.39 -37.76 22.00
N ASP A 342 14.97 -37.87 23.19
CA ASP A 342 15.74 -39.07 23.54
C ASP A 342 14.79 -40.28 23.62
N GLY A 343 14.98 -41.30 22.76
CA GLY A 343 14.45 -42.65 23.01
C GLY A 343 13.37 -43.25 22.08
N VAL A 344 13.14 -42.78 20.84
CA VAL A 344 12.19 -43.47 19.90
C VAL A 344 12.76 -43.56 18.48
N SER A 345 12.85 -44.77 17.91
CA SER A 345 13.64 -45.03 16.68
C SER A 345 13.11 -44.38 15.39
N GLU A 346 11.80 -44.15 15.27
CA GLU A 346 11.20 -43.47 14.11
C GLU A 346 11.17 -41.94 14.28
N ALA A 347 11.00 -41.43 15.50
CA ALA A 347 11.16 -40.00 15.81
C ALA A 347 12.63 -39.56 15.65
N ALA A 348 13.59 -40.45 15.92
CA ALA A 348 15.02 -40.22 15.73
C ALA A 348 15.40 -40.00 14.25
N LYS A 349 14.74 -40.68 13.30
CA LYS A 349 14.96 -40.47 11.86
C LYS A 349 14.51 -39.08 11.39
N GLY A 350 13.33 -38.64 11.85
CA GLY A 350 12.82 -37.29 11.56
C GLY A 350 13.69 -36.20 12.17
N ALA A 351 14.13 -36.40 13.42
CA ALA A 351 14.99 -35.46 14.12
C ALA A 351 16.38 -35.31 13.45
N GLU A 352 16.93 -36.40 12.92
CA GLU A 352 18.19 -36.35 12.17
C GLU A 352 18.06 -35.58 10.86
N ASN A 353 16.92 -35.69 10.17
CA ASN A 353 16.63 -34.88 8.99
C ASN A 353 16.54 -33.38 9.32
N ILE A 354 15.90 -33.01 10.44
CA ILE A 354 15.83 -31.62 10.89
C ILE A 354 17.23 -31.07 11.21
N LYS A 355 18.07 -31.83 11.93
CA LYS A 355 19.47 -31.43 12.17
C LYS A 355 20.23 -31.22 10.87
N ASN A 356 20.06 -32.11 9.90
CA ASN A 356 20.72 -32.01 8.61
C ASN A 356 20.28 -30.74 7.86
N ILE A 357 18.98 -30.41 7.88
CA ILE A 357 18.45 -29.16 7.30
C ILE A 357 19.10 -27.94 7.98
N LEU A 358 19.08 -27.88 9.31
CA LEU A 358 19.65 -26.74 10.06
C LEU A 358 21.15 -26.59 9.81
N ARG A 359 21.90 -27.70 9.84
CA ARG A 359 23.33 -27.70 9.52
C ARG A 359 23.57 -27.20 8.10
N ASN A 360 22.76 -27.61 7.14
CA ASN A 360 22.89 -27.16 5.76
C ASN A 360 22.60 -25.66 5.62
N LEU A 361 21.57 -25.13 6.31
CA LEU A 361 21.28 -23.69 6.32
C LEU A 361 22.46 -22.88 6.85
N THR A 362 23.05 -23.28 7.97
CA THR A 362 24.25 -22.63 8.52
C THR A 362 25.47 -22.76 7.60
N GLN A 363 25.66 -23.95 7.01
CA GLN A 363 26.78 -24.21 6.11
C GLN A 363 26.67 -23.38 4.82
N LEU A 364 25.46 -23.12 4.32
CA LEU A 364 25.23 -22.24 3.17
C LEU A 364 25.73 -20.82 3.45
N THR A 365 25.36 -20.24 4.60
CA THR A 365 25.82 -18.89 5.00
C THR A 365 27.35 -18.85 5.18
N SER A 366 27.93 -19.89 5.77
CA SER A 366 29.39 -20.02 5.91
C SER A 366 30.10 -20.14 4.57
N ASN A 367 29.60 -20.99 3.66
CA ASN A 367 30.18 -21.21 2.35
C ASN A 367 30.08 -19.96 1.47
N LEU A 368 29.00 -19.19 1.56
CA LEU A 368 28.86 -17.91 0.86
C LEU A 368 29.85 -16.85 1.38
N THR A 369 30.17 -16.89 2.69
CA THR A 369 31.24 -16.05 3.26
C THR A 369 32.64 -16.51 2.83
N GLN A 370 32.86 -17.81 2.66
CA GLN A 370 34.12 -18.33 2.12
C GLN A 370 34.28 -18.01 0.63
N LEU A 371 33.18 -18.11 -0.14
CA LEU A 371 33.11 -17.60 -1.51
C LEU A 371 33.46 -16.12 -1.55
N ARG A 372 32.98 -15.29 -0.61
CA ARG A 372 33.46 -13.90 -0.48
C ARG A 372 34.98 -13.83 -0.28
N GLY A 373 35.60 -14.71 0.52
CA GLY A 373 37.07 -14.71 0.66
C GLY A 373 37.82 -15.08 -0.63
N LEU A 374 37.21 -15.90 -1.50
CA LEU A 374 37.80 -16.33 -2.77
C LEU A 374 37.52 -15.37 -3.92
N TYR A 375 36.40 -14.65 -3.87
CA TYR A 375 35.90 -13.78 -4.94
C TYR A 375 35.82 -12.29 -4.55
N GLY A 376 36.11 -11.96 -3.30
CA GLY A 376 36.01 -10.64 -2.69
C GLY A 376 37.37 -10.15 -2.18
N THR A 377 37.87 -9.14 -2.88
CA THR A 377 38.97 -8.22 -2.52
C THR A 377 40.40 -8.75 -2.60
N GLY A 378 41.14 -8.27 -3.62
CA GLY A 378 42.57 -7.96 -3.47
C GLY A 378 43.52 -8.58 -4.49
N HIS A 379 43.76 -7.83 -5.57
CA HIS A 379 44.89 -7.93 -6.52
C HIS A 379 44.84 -8.95 -7.67
N GLY A 380 44.50 -8.45 -8.87
CA GLY A 380 45.37 -8.66 -10.03
C GLY A 380 44.73 -9.15 -11.33
N LYS A 381 44.68 -8.20 -12.28
CA LYS A 381 44.83 -8.36 -13.74
C LYS A 381 43.62 -8.93 -14.51
N ASP A 382 43.24 -8.20 -15.56
CA ASP A 382 42.33 -8.57 -16.66
C ASP A 382 40.85 -8.14 -16.58
N GLY A 383 40.43 -7.31 -15.62
CA GLY A 383 39.17 -6.54 -15.74
C GLY A 383 37.86 -7.37 -15.86
N GLN A 384 37.92 -8.70 -15.69
CA GLN A 384 36.78 -9.62 -15.86
C GLN A 384 36.32 -10.32 -14.57
N HIS A 385 36.73 -9.83 -13.39
CA HIS A 385 36.30 -10.45 -12.13
C HIS A 385 34.89 -9.98 -11.75
N ARG A 386 33.90 -10.88 -11.86
CA ARG A 386 32.51 -10.66 -11.42
C ARG A 386 32.37 -11.12 -9.96
N GLY A 387 32.24 -10.16 -9.04
CA GLY A 387 31.98 -10.43 -7.62
C GLY A 387 30.61 -11.07 -7.35
N LEU A 388 30.30 -11.28 -6.07
CA LEU A 388 29.02 -11.86 -5.65
C LEU A 388 27.85 -10.94 -6.04
N GLN A 389 26.93 -11.47 -6.85
CA GLN A 389 25.72 -10.75 -7.29
C GLN A 389 24.60 -10.75 -6.22
N PRO A 390 23.63 -9.81 -6.27
CA PRO A 390 22.52 -9.70 -5.32
C PRO A 390 21.75 -11.00 -5.06
N ARG A 391 21.60 -11.85 -6.09
CA ARG A 391 20.95 -13.17 -5.93
C ARG A 391 21.64 -14.07 -4.90
N HIS A 392 22.97 -13.99 -4.75
CA HIS A 392 23.70 -14.79 -3.77
C HIS A 392 23.54 -14.22 -2.36
N ALA A 393 23.45 -12.89 -2.23
CA ALA A 393 23.11 -12.24 -0.97
C ALA A 393 21.71 -12.61 -0.51
N ARG A 394 20.70 -12.57 -1.41
CA ARG A 394 19.33 -13.03 -1.10
C ARG A 394 19.30 -14.45 -0.55
N LEU A 395 20.06 -15.36 -1.17
CA LEU A 395 20.14 -16.75 -0.69
C LEU A 395 20.74 -16.85 0.72
N ALA A 396 21.83 -16.11 1.00
CA ALA A 396 22.46 -16.10 2.32
C ALA A 396 21.53 -15.54 3.40
N VAL A 397 20.87 -14.41 3.10
CA VAL A 397 19.95 -13.74 4.03
C VAL A 397 18.74 -14.62 4.31
N ALA A 398 18.12 -15.19 3.27
CA ALA A 398 16.97 -16.09 3.44
C ALA A 398 17.32 -17.33 4.27
N ALA A 399 18.49 -17.94 4.04
CA ALA A 399 18.96 -19.08 4.81
C ALA A 399 19.21 -18.73 6.29
N ALA A 400 19.81 -17.56 6.55
CA ALA A 400 20.04 -17.06 7.90
C ALA A 400 18.72 -16.81 8.65
N VAL A 401 17.79 -16.09 8.02
CA VAL A 401 16.47 -15.79 8.59
C VAL A 401 15.70 -17.07 8.91
N ALA A 402 15.63 -18.02 7.97
CA ALA A 402 14.93 -19.29 8.18
C ALA A 402 15.50 -20.09 9.37
N PHE A 403 16.82 -20.09 9.54
CA PHE A 403 17.47 -20.72 10.69
C PHE A 403 17.09 -20.01 12.00
N ILE A 404 17.21 -18.68 12.03
CA ILE A 404 16.95 -17.87 13.23
C ILE A 404 15.50 -18.02 13.67
N ASP A 405 14.55 -17.97 12.73
CA ASP A 405 13.12 -18.17 12.98
C ASP A 405 12.84 -19.48 13.70
N PHE A 406 13.23 -20.59 13.08
CA PHE A 406 12.99 -21.92 13.61
C PHE A 406 13.60 -22.13 15.00
N VAL A 407 14.86 -21.73 15.19
CA VAL A 407 15.59 -21.95 16.44
C VAL A 407 15.02 -21.10 17.58
N SER A 408 14.55 -19.90 17.25
CA SER A 408 13.98 -18.96 18.23
C SER A 408 12.57 -19.33 18.63
N GLU A 409 11.74 -19.74 17.67
CA GLU A 409 10.42 -20.31 17.93
C GLU A 409 10.54 -21.55 18.82
N THR A 410 11.48 -22.46 18.49
CA THR A 410 11.76 -23.65 19.30
C THR A 410 12.17 -23.26 20.72
N HIS A 411 13.05 -22.26 20.87
CA HIS A 411 13.51 -21.80 22.18
C HIS A 411 12.34 -21.31 23.04
N ARG A 412 11.45 -20.48 22.48
CA ARG A 412 10.25 -19.99 23.18
C ARG A 412 9.29 -21.11 23.55
N TYR A 413 9.05 -22.03 22.62
CA TYR A 413 8.21 -23.19 22.88
C TYR A 413 8.72 -24.00 24.07
N ARG A 414 10.04 -24.17 24.17
CA ARG A 414 10.70 -24.86 25.29
C ARG A 414 10.61 -24.05 26.59
N GLU A 415 10.87 -22.74 26.56
CA GLU A 415 10.71 -21.86 27.73
C GLU A 415 9.28 -21.91 28.29
N ALA A 416 8.26 -22.00 27.44
CA ALA A 416 6.86 -22.11 27.86
C ALA A 416 6.47 -23.52 28.36
N SER A 417 7.21 -24.56 27.96
CA SER A 417 6.89 -25.96 28.27
C SER A 417 7.71 -26.55 29.42
N GLU A 418 8.82 -25.91 29.81
CA GLU A 418 9.64 -26.30 30.96
C GLU A 418 9.00 -25.71 32.24
N PRO A 419 8.62 -26.52 33.25
CA PRO A 419 8.06 -25.99 34.49
C PRO A 419 9.11 -25.12 35.19
N GLN A 420 8.71 -23.90 35.60
CA GLN A 420 9.54 -23.03 36.44
C GLN A 420 9.87 -23.80 37.72
N SER A 421 11.13 -24.23 37.83
CA SER A 421 11.71 -24.92 38.98
C SER A 421 12.05 -23.96 40.10
#